data_AF-A0A2E5K0C4-F1
#
_entry.id   AF-A0A2E5K0C4-F1
#
_cell.length_a   1.000
_cell.length_b   1.000
_cell.length_c   1.000
_cell.angle_alpha   90.00
_cell.angle_beta   90.00
_cell.angle_gamma   90.00
#
_symmetry.space_group_name_H-M   'P 1'
#
loop_
_entity.id
_entity.type
_entity.pdbx_description
1 polymer ?
#
loop_
_entity_poly.entity_id
_entity_poly.type
_entity_poly.pdbx_seq_one_letter_code
_entity_poly.pdbx_strand_id
1 'polypeptide(L)' 'MTQHNSLKAAGSSGKKNRTVLKRYERVELLRKRGEWKEGDRVTGLKKTKLED' A
#
# COMPACT_ATOMS: atom_id res chain seq x y z
N MET A 1 11.67 -20.97 -25.72
CA MET A 1 12.01 -19.86 -24.80
C MET A 1 11.57 -20.26 -23.41
N THR A 2 12.50 -20.55 -22.50
CA THR A 2 12.19 -21.07 -21.17
C THR A 2 12.57 -20.04 -20.11
N GLN A 3 11.66 -19.73 -19.20
CA GLN A 3 11.90 -18.75 -18.14
C GLN A 3 12.97 -19.25 -17.17
N HIS A 4 14.04 -18.46 -16.98
CA HIS A 4 15.16 -18.82 -16.11
C HIS A 4 14.70 -18.96 -14.64
N ASN A 5 15.21 -19.95 -13.92
CA ASN A 5 14.79 -20.28 -12.54
C ASN A 5 14.97 -19.12 -11.54
N SER A 6 15.86 -18.16 -11.79
CA SER A 6 16.02 -16.96 -10.95
C SER A 6 14.83 -16.00 -11.05
N LEU A 7 14.07 -16.08 -12.14
CA LEU A 7 12.82 -15.34 -12.34
C LEU A 7 11.62 -16.19 -11.92
N LYS A 8 11.78 -17.15 -11.00
CA LYS A 8 10.61 -17.76 -10.37
C LYS A 8 10.02 -16.76 -9.39
N ALA A 9 8.95 -16.10 -9.83
CA ALA A 9 8.04 -15.40 -8.96
C ALA A 9 7.59 -16.38 -7.87
N ALA A 10 8.20 -16.31 -6.68
CA ALA A 10 7.73 -17.06 -5.52
C ALA A 10 6.22 -16.78 -5.41
N GLY A 11 5.41 -17.85 -5.44
CA GLY A 11 3.97 -17.77 -5.59
C GLY A 11 3.36 -16.66 -4.74
N SER A 12 2.48 -15.86 -5.35
CA SER A 12 1.81 -14.70 -4.74
C SER A 12 2.59 -13.37 -4.69
N SER A 13 3.35 -13.05 -5.74
CA SER A 13 4.00 -11.72 -5.89
C SER A 13 3.02 -10.53 -5.87
N GLY A 14 1.71 -10.76 -5.94
CA GLY A 14 0.70 -9.69 -5.91
C GLY A 14 0.20 -9.27 -4.53
N LYS A 15 0.34 -10.12 -3.49
CA LYS A 15 -0.26 -9.86 -2.16
C LYS A 15 0.76 -9.69 -1.04
N LYS A 16 1.92 -10.38 -1.10
CA LYS A 16 2.85 -10.43 0.04
C LYS A 16 3.76 -9.20 0.19
N ASN A 17 4.04 -8.47 -0.91
CA ASN A 17 5.02 -7.37 -0.92
C ASN A 17 4.44 -6.08 -1.52
N ARG A 18 3.19 -5.72 -1.18
CA ARG A 18 2.57 -4.51 -1.74
C ARG A 18 3.07 -3.27 -0.99
N THR A 19 4.10 -2.62 -1.53
CA THR A 19 4.71 -1.40 -0.95
C THR A 19 3.83 -0.16 -1.08
N VAL A 20 2.80 -0.21 -1.94
CA VAL A 20 1.88 0.90 -2.20
C VAL A 20 0.49 0.57 -1.67
N LEU A 21 0.07 1.33 -0.66
CA LEU A 21 -1.31 1.34 -0.17
C LEU A 21 -2.22 2.08 -1.15
N LYS A 22 -3.44 1.56 -1.32
CA LYS A 22 -4.50 2.26 -2.03
C LYS A 22 -4.92 3.49 -1.23
N ARG A 23 -5.50 4.48 -1.91
CA ARG A 23 -5.86 5.76 -1.29
C ARG A 23 -6.83 5.60 -0.12
N TYR A 24 -7.83 4.72 -0.22
CA TYR A 24 -8.79 4.48 0.86
C TYR A 24 -8.10 3.88 2.10
N GLU A 25 -7.16 2.95 1.93
CA GLU A 25 -6.35 2.37 3.02
C GLU A 25 -5.48 3.45 3.68
N ARG A 26 -4.92 4.37 2.88
CA ARG A 26 -4.17 5.52 3.41
C ARG A 26 -5.05 6.45 4.23
N VAL A 27 -6.28 6.73 3.78
CA VAL A 27 -7.24 7.55 4.53
C VAL A 27 -7.61 6.88 5.85
N GLU A 28 -7.91 5.58 5.85
CA GLU A 28 -8.21 4.83 7.07
C GLU A 28 -7.03 4.82 8.05
N LEU A 29 -5.81 4.61 7.55
CA LEU A 29 -4.60 4.63 8.36
C LEU A 29 -4.35 6.02 8.96
N LEU A 30 -4.52 7.10 8.18
CA LEU A 30 -4.40 8.46 8.70
C LEU A 30 -5.51 8.82 9.68
N ARG A 31 -6.73 8.31 9.48
CA ARG A 31 -7.86 8.46 10.40
C ARG A 31 -7.57 7.78 11.74
N LYS A 32 -7.01 6.57 11.73
CA LYS A 32 -6.55 5.86 12.94
C LYS A 32 -5.46 6.63 13.69
N ARG A 33 -4.61 7.36 12.98
CA ARG A 33 -3.56 8.23 13.57
C ARG A 33 -4.08 9.60 14.01
N GLY A 34 -5.34 9.95 13.72
CA GLY A 34 -5.89 11.28 13.96
C GLY A 34 -5.35 12.38 13.04
N GLU A 35 -4.60 12.01 11.99
CA GLU A 35 -4.01 12.95 11.02
C GLU A 35 -4.94 13.30 9.87
N TRP A 36 -6.10 12.65 9.78
CA TRP A 36 -7.12 12.90 8.76
C TRP A 36 -8.50 12.89 9.41
N LYS A 37 -9.31 13.93 9.16
CA LYS A 37 -10.66 14.09 9.69
C LYS A 37 -11.70 13.95 8.58
N GLU A 38 -12.92 13.63 8.98
CA GLU A 38 -14.05 13.56 8.06
C GLU A 38 -14.33 14.95 7.46
N GLY A 39 -14.36 15.02 6.12
CA GLY A 39 -14.44 16.27 5.36
C GLY A 39 -13.10 16.80 4.83
N ASP A 40 -11.95 16.25 5.27
CA ASP A 40 -10.65 16.58 4.68
C ASP A 40 -10.50 16.04 3.26
N ARG A 41 -9.61 16.67 2.49
CA ARG A 41 -9.32 16.26 1.12
C ARG A 41 -8.73 14.85 1.08
N VAL A 42 -9.26 14.01 0.19
CA VAL A 42 -8.76 12.65 -0.06
C VAL A 42 -7.51 12.62 -0.97
N THR A 43 -7.18 13.75 -1.59
CA THR A 43 -6.00 13.94 -2.45
C THR A 43 -4.90 14.71 -1.72
N GLY A 44 -3.63 14.46 -2.07
CA GLY A 44 -2.50 15.15 -1.41
C GLY A 44 -2.20 14.65 0.00
N LEU A 45 -2.64 13.43 0.35
CA LEU A 45 -2.44 12.84 1.67
C LEU A 45 -0.96 12.74 2.04
N LYS A 46 -0.66 13.00 3.32
CA LYS A 46 0.66 12.84 3.94
C LYS A 46 1.25 11.47 3.61
N LYS A 47 2.56 11.41 3.35
CA LYS A 47 3.24 10.16 3.00
C LYS A 47 3.13 9.16 4.16
N THR A 48 2.51 8.02 3.88
CA THR A 48 2.30 6.93 4.84
C THR A 48 3.28 5.81 4.50
N LYS A 49 3.98 5.29 5.50
CA LYS A 49 4.68 3.99 5.37
C LYS A 49 3.66 2.88 5.63
N LEU A 50 3.86 1.71 5.00
CA LEU A 50 3.21 0.50 5.52
C LEU A 50 3.79 0.28 6.92
N GLU A 51 2.90 0.20 7.89
CA GLU A 51 3.23 -0.47 9.16
C GLU A 51 2.82 -1.92 8.96
N ASP A 52 3.64 -2.86 9.44
CA ASP A 52 3.40 -4.31 9.34
C ASP A 52 2.15 -4.76 10.12
#